data_AF-A0A7S3W3M2-F1
#
_entry.id   AF-A0A7S3W3M2-F1
#
_cell.length_a   1.000
_cell.length_b   1.000
_cell.length_c   1.000
_cell.angle_alpha   90.00
_cell.angle_beta   90.00
_cell.angle_gamma   90.00
#
_symmetry.space_group_name_H-M   'P 1'
#
loop_
_entity.id
_entity.type
_entity.pdbx_description
1 polymer ?
#
loop_
_entity_poly.entity_id
_entity_poly.type
_entity_poly.pdbx_seq_one_letter_code
_entity_poly.pdbx_strand_id
1 'polypeptide(L)'
;PKVSPVCCVPGLISMAVRALLVGGASAAAAATLMILQSRKKKPSFTLGYWDIRGLAAPARMMLVYAGAEFEDKMFELKQKEEGNGWDAEEWFDECRPALRQKNAFINLPYLIDEGTGLVVTQSTAIYQYLGRKL
;
A
#
# COMPACT_ATOMS: atom_id res chain seq x y z
N PRO A 1 -46.92 -8.53 -10.85
CA PRO A 1 -46.23 -8.74 -12.16
C PRO A 1 -44.72 -8.97 -11.94
N LYS A 2 -44.33 -10.24 -11.76
CA LYS A 2 -43.73 -11.14 -12.78
C LYS A 2 -42.20 -10.94 -12.93
N VAL A 3 -41.43 -11.66 -12.11
CA VAL A 3 -40.52 -12.82 -12.39
C VAL A 3 -39.22 -12.52 -13.15
N SER A 4 -38.13 -13.02 -12.58
CA SER A 4 -36.76 -13.16 -13.12
C SER A 4 -36.68 -14.16 -14.30
N PRO A 5 -35.52 -14.26 -14.97
CA PRO A 5 -34.61 -15.38 -14.67
C PRO A 5 -33.13 -14.92 -14.56
N VAL A 6 -32.41 -15.33 -13.52
CA VAL A 6 -31.40 -16.40 -13.57
C VAL A 6 -30.58 -16.40 -14.86
N CYS A 7 -29.35 -15.88 -14.78
CA CYS A 7 -28.25 -16.41 -15.56
C CYS A 7 -27.07 -16.65 -14.61
N CYS A 8 -27.03 -17.88 -14.08
CA CYS A 8 -25.86 -18.48 -13.46
C CYS A 8 -24.62 -18.25 -14.34
N VAL A 9 -23.56 -17.69 -13.77
CA VAL A 9 -22.20 -18.04 -14.20
C VAL A 9 -21.51 -18.74 -13.01
N PRO A 10 -21.60 -20.07 -12.92
CA PRO A 10 -20.77 -20.84 -12.01
C PRO A 10 -19.43 -21.07 -12.74
N GLY A 11 -18.48 -20.15 -12.58
CA GLY A 11 -17.26 -20.13 -13.40
C GLY A 11 -15.96 -20.43 -12.65
N LEU A 12 -15.60 -19.64 -11.64
CA LEU A 12 -14.24 -19.73 -11.07
C LEU A 12 -14.10 -20.67 -9.86
N ILE A 13 -15.17 -20.91 -9.12
CA ILE A 13 -15.15 -21.95 -8.07
C ILE A 13 -15.19 -23.36 -8.70
N SER A 14 -15.73 -23.49 -9.93
CA SER A 14 -15.79 -24.77 -10.64
C SER A 14 -14.44 -25.23 -11.18
N MET A 15 -13.50 -24.34 -11.57
CA MET A 15 -12.17 -24.80 -12.02
C MET A 15 -11.30 -25.33 -10.87
N ALA A 16 -11.34 -24.71 -9.69
CA ALA A 16 -10.61 -25.21 -8.52
C ALA A 16 -11.18 -26.55 -8.04
N VAL A 17 -12.51 -26.71 -8.06
CA VAL A 17 -13.17 -27.98 -7.68
C VAL A 17 -13.07 -29.04 -8.80
N ARG A 18 -13.00 -28.65 -10.08
CA ARG A 18 -12.73 -29.58 -11.21
C ARG A 18 -11.28 -30.05 -11.26
N ALA A 19 -10.32 -29.24 -10.82
CA ALA A 19 -8.94 -29.68 -10.67
C ALA A 19 -8.78 -30.73 -9.56
N LEU A 20 -9.69 -30.73 -8.56
CA LEU A 20 -9.75 -31.79 -7.55
C LEU A 20 -10.41 -33.08 -8.05
N LEU A 21 -11.26 -33.01 -9.08
CA LEU A 21 -12.02 -34.17 -9.57
C LEU A 21 -11.42 -34.84 -10.80
N VAL A 22 -10.45 -34.22 -11.47
CA VAL A 22 -9.74 -34.82 -12.61
C VAL A 22 -8.23 -34.82 -12.34
N GLY A 23 -7.78 -35.84 -11.61
CA GLY A 23 -6.42 -36.37 -11.72
C GLY A 23 -5.31 -35.61 -10.99
N GLY A 24 -4.96 -36.10 -9.80
CA GLY A 24 -3.55 -36.36 -9.47
C GLY A 24 -2.67 -35.18 -9.03
N ALA A 25 -3.22 -34.10 -8.48
CA ALA A 25 -2.38 -33.17 -7.73
C ALA A 25 -2.10 -33.74 -6.34
N SER A 26 -0.87 -34.24 -6.12
CA SER A 26 -0.41 -34.65 -4.78
C SER A 26 -0.60 -33.50 -3.78
N ALA A 27 -0.97 -33.81 -2.53
CA ALA A 27 -1.01 -32.82 -1.45
C ALA A 27 0.30 -32.02 -1.33
N ALA A 28 1.43 -32.63 -1.72
CA ALA A 28 2.72 -31.96 -1.82
C ALA A 28 2.77 -30.88 -2.92
N ALA A 29 2.12 -31.08 -4.07
CA ALA A 29 2.04 -30.08 -5.15
C ALA A 29 1.11 -28.92 -4.78
N ALA A 30 0.00 -29.19 -4.11
CA ALA A 30 -0.89 -28.16 -3.56
C ALA A 30 -0.21 -27.37 -2.44
N ALA A 31 0.52 -28.04 -1.53
CA ALA A 31 1.32 -27.41 -0.50
C ALA A 31 2.48 -26.59 -1.09
N THR A 32 3.14 -27.11 -2.14
CA THR A 32 4.23 -26.39 -2.83
C THR A 32 3.69 -25.16 -3.58
N LEU A 33 2.50 -25.23 -4.18
CA LEU A 33 1.84 -24.08 -4.79
C LEU A 33 1.44 -23.03 -3.74
N MET A 34 0.94 -23.45 -2.57
CA MET A 34 0.65 -22.57 -1.43
C MET A 34 1.93 -21.94 -0.85
N ILE A 35 3.04 -22.70 -0.79
CA ILE A 35 4.36 -22.23 -0.36
C ILE A 35 5.01 -21.30 -1.41
N LEU A 36 4.75 -21.51 -2.70
CA LEU A 36 5.19 -20.61 -3.78
C LEU A 36 4.35 -19.32 -3.84
N GLN A 37 3.04 -19.42 -3.60
CA GLN A 37 2.16 -18.26 -3.46
C GLN A 37 2.51 -17.41 -2.23
N SER A 38 3.04 -18.01 -1.16
CA SER A 38 3.47 -17.27 0.04
C SER A 38 4.77 -16.47 -0.12
N ARG A 39 5.46 -16.57 -1.27
CA ARG A 39 6.80 -15.96 -1.48
C ARG A 39 6.90 -14.77 -2.41
N LYS A 40 5.80 -14.29 -3.00
CA LYS A 40 5.78 -12.91 -3.51
C LYS A 40 5.23 -12.01 -2.43
N LYS A 41 6.07 -11.68 -1.46
CA LYS A 41 5.79 -10.59 -0.51
C LYS A 41 5.55 -9.35 -1.38
N LYS A 42 4.30 -8.88 -1.47
CA LYS A 42 4.01 -7.67 -2.23
C LYS A 42 4.87 -6.55 -1.64
N PRO A 43 5.41 -5.65 -2.48
CA PRO A 43 6.19 -4.54 -1.96
C PRO A 43 5.24 -3.73 -1.07
N SER A 44 5.60 -3.67 0.21
CA SER A 44 4.85 -2.96 1.24
C SER A 44 5.50 -1.60 1.39
N PHE A 45 4.73 -0.54 1.19
CA PHE A 45 5.21 0.82 1.33
C PHE A 45 4.49 1.56 2.44
N THR A 46 5.14 2.58 3.00
CA THR A 46 4.48 3.55 3.87
C THR A 46 4.66 4.93 3.25
N LEU A 47 3.56 5.55 2.82
CA LEU A 47 3.58 6.90 2.25
C LEU A 47 3.06 7.88 3.29
N GLY A 48 3.88 8.85 3.69
CA GLY A 48 3.51 9.86 4.67
C GLY A 48 3.31 11.23 4.03
N TYR A 49 2.16 11.86 4.26
CA TYR A 49 1.87 13.23 3.85
C TYR A 49 0.77 13.86 4.69
N TRP A 50 0.55 15.17 4.52
CA TRP A 50 -0.62 15.84 5.05
C TRP A 50 -1.91 15.19 4.55
N ASP A 51 -2.99 15.31 5.34
CA ASP A 51 -4.36 14.94 4.95
C ASP A 51 -4.95 15.93 3.93
N ILE A 52 -4.25 16.04 2.82
CA ILE A 52 -4.65 16.73 1.60
C ILE A 52 -4.12 15.91 0.42
N ARG A 53 -4.63 16.20 -0.78
CA ARG A 53 -4.10 15.61 -2.01
C ARG A 53 -2.63 15.99 -2.23
N GLY A 54 -2.39 17.31 -2.36
CA GLY A 54 -1.08 17.95 -2.51
C GLY A 54 -0.04 17.15 -3.31
N LEU A 55 1.20 17.15 -2.84
CA LEU A 55 2.33 16.51 -3.52
C LEU A 55 2.32 14.98 -3.43
N ALA A 56 1.55 14.39 -2.53
CA ALA A 56 1.48 12.93 -2.41
C ALA A 56 0.48 12.28 -3.39
N ALA A 57 -0.43 13.06 -3.97
CA ALA A 57 -1.47 12.54 -4.86
C ALA A 57 -0.93 11.68 -6.02
N PRO A 58 0.13 12.07 -6.77
CA PRO A 58 0.66 11.22 -7.84
C PRO A 58 1.24 9.91 -7.30
N ALA A 59 1.94 9.94 -6.16
CA ALA A 59 2.49 8.73 -5.56
C ALA A 59 1.40 7.74 -5.12
N ARG A 60 0.31 8.23 -4.50
CA ARG A 60 -0.87 7.42 -4.15
C ARG A 60 -1.47 6.76 -5.39
N MET A 61 -1.64 7.53 -6.48
CA MET A 61 -2.17 7.00 -7.74
C MET A 61 -1.26 5.93 -8.33
N MET A 62 0.06 6.13 -8.32
CA MET A 62 1.02 5.14 -8.81
C MET A 62 0.94 3.83 -8.02
N LEU A 63 0.88 3.91 -6.68
CA LEU A 63 0.79 2.74 -5.80
C LEU A 63 -0.52 1.96 -6.01
N VAL A 64 -1.65 2.68 -6.06
CA VAL A 64 -2.97 2.07 -6.32
C VAL A 64 -3.02 1.45 -7.73
N TYR A 65 -2.50 2.14 -8.74
CA TYR A 65 -2.47 1.65 -10.12
C TYR A 65 -1.63 0.37 -10.26
N ALA A 66 -0.50 0.28 -9.56
CA ALA A 66 0.34 -0.91 -9.53
C ALA A 66 -0.25 -2.05 -8.67
N GLY A 67 -1.34 -1.82 -7.94
CA GLY A 67 -1.89 -2.78 -6.99
C GLY A 67 -0.94 -3.11 -5.83
N ALA A 68 -0.03 -2.18 -5.51
CA ALA A 68 0.90 -2.32 -4.39
C ALA A 68 0.17 -2.13 -3.07
N GLU A 69 0.58 -2.89 -2.05
CA GLU A 69 0.07 -2.70 -0.69
C GLU A 69 0.85 -1.57 -0.04
N PHE A 70 0.15 -0.58 0.51
CA PHE A 70 0.80 0.51 1.21
C PHE A 70 -0.06 1.07 2.34
N GLU A 71 0.59 1.59 3.37
CA GLU A 71 -0.02 2.41 4.42
C GLU A 71 0.03 3.88 3.99
N ASP A 72 -1.12 4.55 3.97
CA ASP A 72 -1.23 6.00 3.73
C ASP A 72 -1.28 6.71 5.09
N LYS A 73 -0.12 7.14 5.58
CA LYS A 73 -0.02 7.88 6.84
C LYS A 73 -0.36 9.35 6.58
N MET A 74 -1.57 9.72 6.96
CA MET A 74 -2.10 11.08 6.79
C MET A 74 -1.94 11.88 8.08
N PHE A 75 -1.23 13.00 8.00
CA PHE A 75 -1.06 13.94 9.11
C PHE A 75 -2.11 15.04 9.03
N GLU A 76 -2.86 15.25 10.11
CA GLU A 76 -3.84 16.34 10.20
C GLU A 76 -3.23 17.59 10.84
N LEU A 77 -3.65 18.75 10.35
CA LEU A 77 -3.43 20.04 11.02
C LEU A 77 -4.62 20.29 11.95
N LYS A 78 -4.40 20.19 13.26
CA LYS A 78 -5.45 20.40 14.26
C LYS A 78 -5.51 21.87 14.63
N GLN A 79 -6.71 22.41 14.81
CA GLN A 79 -6.86 23.77 15.33
C GLN A 79 -6.56 23.76 16.83
N LYS A 80 -5.80 24.76 17.30
CA LYS A 80 -5.54 24.96 18.73
C LYS A 80 -6.84 25.19 19.50
N GLU A 81 -6.99 24.53 20.65
CA GLU A 81 -8.11 24.79 21.57
C GLU A 81 -8.02 26.20 22.18
N GLU A 82 -6.80 26.70 22.42
CA GLU A 82 -6.54 28.05 22.94
C GLU A 82 -5.68 28.88 21.97
N GLY A 83 -6.19 30.05 21.59
CA GLY A 83 -5.49 31.03 20.77
C GLY A 83 -5.70 30.90 19.26
N ASN A 84 -4.93 31.68 18.49
CA ASN A 84 -4.92 31.62 17.02
C ASN A 84 -3.74 30.75 16.56
N GLY A 85 -4.00 29.61 15.93
CA GLY A 85 -2.95 28.78 15.35
C GLY A 85 -3.41 27.36 14.96
N TRP A 86 -2.46 26.60 14.42
CA TRP A 86 -2.61 25.20 14.02
C TRP A 86 -1.49 24.38 14.64
N ASP A 87 -1.81 23.15 15.04
CA ASP A 87 -0.88 22.16 15.56
C ASP A 87 -0.70 21.01 14.58
N ALA A 88 0.56 20.58 14.46
CA ALA A 88 0.98 19.44 13.65
C ALA A 88 2.03 18.61 14.41
N GLU A 89 1.81 18.44 15.71
CA GLU A 89 2.71 17.78 16.67
C GLU A 89 3.07 16.35 16.22
N GLU A 90 2.10 15.60 15.68
CA GLU A 90 2.33 14.23 15.17
C GLU A 90 3.46 14.19 14.13
N TRP A 91 3.51 15.19 13.23
CA TRP A 91 4.59 15.28 12.28
C TRP A 91 5.87 15.83 12.92
N PHE A 92 5.80 16.99 13.58
CA PHE A 92 7.00 17.73 14.00
C PHE A 92 7.74 17.10 15.18
N ASP A 93 7.00 16.53 16.15
CA ASP A 93 7.55 16.09 17.43
C ASP A 93 7.68 14.57 17.52
N GLU A 94 6.78 13.82 16.89
CA GLU A 94 6.83 12.34 16.91
C GLU A 94 7.54 11.77 15.69
N CYS A 95 6.99 12.01 14.49
CA CYS A 95 7.39 11.25 13.30
C CYS A 95 8.69 11.77 12.67
N ARG A 96 8.85 13.10 12.57
CA ARG A 96 10.01 13.73 11.92
C ARG A 96 11.32 13.44 12.65
N PRO A 97 11.45 13.53 13.98
CA PRO A 97 12.71 13.28 14.67
C PRO A 97 13.19 11.83 14.52
N ALA A 98 12.27 10.86 14.60
CA ALA A 98 12.59 9.44 14.40
C ALA A 98 13.10 9.16 12.98
N LEU A 99 12.44 9.72 11.96
CA LEU A 99 12.82 9.54 10.56
C LEU A 99 14.10 10.30 10.19
N ARG A 100 14.42 11.38 10.91
CA ARG A 100 15.63 12.19 10.68
C ARG A 100 16.92 11.39 10.87
N GLN A 101 16.88 10.35 11.72
CA GLN A 101 18.01 9.45 11.95
C GLN A 101 18.33 8.61 10.70
N LYS A 102 17.31 8.30 9.87
CA LYS A 102 17.47 7.53 8.63
C LYS A 102 17.73 8.42 7.41
N ASN A 103 17.15 9.61 7.39
CA ASN A 103 17.33 10.58 6.32
C ASN A 103 17.42 12.00 6.90
N ALA A 104 18.60 12.62 6.81
CA ALA A 104 18.84 13.95 7.37
C ALA A 104 17.95 15.06 6.77
N PHE A 105 17.51 14.87 5.52
CA PHE A 105 16.64 15.79 4.78
C PHE A 105 15.18 15.32 4.79
N ILE A 106 14.76 14.66 5.87
CA ILE A 106 13.38 14.21 6.02
C ILE A 106 12.40 15.39 5.93
N ASN A 107 11.48 15.27 4.99
CA ASN A 107 10.38 16.20 4.77
C ASN A 107 9.18 15.46 4.17
N LEU A 108 8.01 16.09 4.21
CA LEU A 108 6.79 15.60 3.56
C LEU A 108 6.77 16.01 2.07
N PRO A 109 6.35 15.14 1.15
CA PRO A 109 6.04 13.72 1.36
C PRO A 109 7.29 12.86 1.54
N TYR A 110 7.12 11.74 2.27
CA TYR A 110 8.12 10.67 2.36
C TYR A 110 7.52 9.33 1.98
N LEU A 111 8.38 8.40 1.55
CA LEU A 111 8.06 7.01 1.25
C LEU A 111 9.06 6.10 1.98
N ILE A 112 8.55 5.11 2.69
CA ILE A 112 9.36 4.03 3.26
C ILE A 112 9.07 2.78 2.43
N ASP A 113 10.12 2.17 1.89
CA ASP A 113 10.03 0.84 1.30
C ASP A 113 10.37 -0.19 2.39
N GLU A 114 9.36 -0.88 2.93
CA GLU A 114 9.53 -1.88 3.98
C GLU A 114 10.34 -3.09 3.49
N GLY A 115 10.40 -3.31 2.17
CA GLY A 115 11.21 -4.37 1.58
C GLY A 115 12.71 -4.09 1.60
N THR A 116 13.12 -2.82 1.53
CA THR A 116 14.54 -2.41 1.52
C THR A 116 14.96 -1.63 2.76
N GLY A 117 14.01 -1.16 3.56
CA GLY A 117 14.24 -0.24 4.68
C GLY A 117 14.60 1.19 4.26
N LEU A 118 14.52 1.52 2.96
CA LEU A 118 14.92 2.81 2.42
C LEU A 118 13.85 3.88 2.72
N VAL A 119 14.29 5.06 3.19
CA VAL A 119 13.44 6.23 3.42
C VAL A 119 13.72 7.28 2.36
N VAL A 120 12.81 7.40 1.38
CA VAL A 120 12.89 8.35 0.28
C VAL A 120 12.05 9.58 0.59
N THR A 121 12.58 10.76 0.30
CA THR A 121 11.93 12.06 0.53
C THR A 121 12.03 12.90 -0.74
N GLN A 122 11.31 14.02 -0.81
CA GLN A 122 11.07 14.81 -2.03
C GLN A 122 10.15 14.11 -3.03
N SER A 123 9.06 14.78 -3.39
CA SER A 123 8.00 14.25 -4.25
C SER A 123 8.53 13.69 -5.58
N THR A 124 9.38 14.44 -6.29
CA THR A 124 9.97 14.01 -7.56
C THR A 124 10.85 12.77 -7.41
N ALA A 125 11.61 12.66 -6.32
CA ALA A 125 12.46 11.49 -6.07
C ALA A 125 11.60 10.26 -5.74
N ILE A 126 10.51 10.44 -4.99
CA ILE A 126 9.53 9.39 -4.73
C ILE A 126 8.91 8.88 -6.03
N TYR A 127 8.49 9.78 -6.94
CA TYR A 127 7.91 9.36 -8.22
C TYR A 127 8.91 8.58 -9.07
N GLN A 128 10.15 9.06 -9.17
CA GLN A 128 11.20 8.36 -9.91
C GLN A 128 11.58 7.01 -9.28
N TYR A 129 11.54 6.93 -7.95
CA TYR A 129 11.79 5.69 -7.22
C TYR A 129 10.68 4.67 -7.49
N LEU A 130 9.42 5.07 -7.30
CA LEU A 130 8.26 4.23 -7.58
C LEU A 130 8.20 3.79 -9.04
N GLY A 131 8.47 4.69 -9.99
CA GLY A 131 8.47 4.36 -11.42
C GLY A 131 9.54 3.36 -11.85
N ARG A 132 10.57 3.12 -11.03
CA ARG A 132 11.56 2.05 -11.26
C ARG A 132 11.26 0.77 -10.47
N LYS A 133 10.47 0.87 -9.40
CA LYS A 133 10.28 -0.20 -8.42
C LYS A 133 8.99 -0.99 -8.65
N LEU A 134 7.92 -0.28 -9.01
CA LEU A 134 6.60 -0.85 -9.33
C LEU A 134 6.60 -1.42 -10.75
#